data_AF-A0A0C2MFA8-F1
#
_entry.id   AF-A0A0C2MFA8-F1
#
_cell.length_a   1.000
_cell.length_b   1.000
_cell.length_c   1.000
_cell.angle_alpha   90.00
_cell.angle_beta   90.00
_cell.angle_gamma   90.00
#
_symmetry.space_group_name_H-M   'P 1'
#
loop_
_entity.id
_entity.type
_entity.pdbx_description
1 polymer ?
#
loop_
_entity_poly.entity_id
_entity_poly.type
_entity_poly.pdbx_seq_one_letter_code
_entity_poly.pdbx_strand_id
1 'polypeptide(L)'
;MPVFDWMKTDMNYVLPDGSLTMAFEKRGIDKSLEDVVKEVLENANGFALPGWEPERLAKVQELFARYRDVDDTRLRENLFYFLREVIPVCEEVGVKMAIHPDDPPYSIFGLPRVVKNHADLALICDTVDSPANGITLCTGSIAEDPDNNVYEILAEFTRRKRLHFAHVRNIKLIKDKDFYESAHPSAYGSLDMYRIMQALHDNGFDGYIRPDHGRFIWGETGRPGYGLYDRALGVTYLMGLWEALEKQK
;
A
#
# COMPACT_ATOMS: atom_id res chain seq x y z
N MET A 1 1.68 2.56 -10.43
CA MET A 1 2.72 1.53 -10.32
C MET A 1 3.05 0.93 -11.70
N PRO A 2 4.17 1.31 -12.32
CA PRO A 2 4.63 0.68 -13.57
C PRO A 2 5.01 -0.77 -13.38
N VAL A 3 4.56 -1.63 -14.30
CA VAL A 3 4.88 -3.06 -14.42
C VAL A 3 4.46 -3.95 -13.24
N PHE A 4 4.74 -3.60 -11.99
CA PHE A 4 4.41 -4.37 -10.78
C PHE A 4 3.53 -3.56 -9.82
N ASP A 5 2.37 -4.11 -9.44
CA ASP A 5 1.42 -3.42 -8.57
C ASP A 5 1.77 -3.47 -7.08
N TRP A 6 2.66 -4.37 -6.67
CA TRP A 6 3.27 -4.38 -5.34
C TRP A 6 4.44 -5.38 -5.36
N MET A 7 5.36 -5.31 -4.41
CA MET A 7 6.52 -6.19 -4.42
C MET A 7 6.86 -6.69 -3.01
N LYS A 8 7.00 -8.01 -2.87
CA LYS A 8 7.52 -8.70 -1.68
C LYS A 8 8.49 -9.78 -2.16
N THR A 9 9.57 -10.02 -1.41
CA THR A 9 10.63 -10.98 -1.79
C THR A 9 10.42 -12.35 -1.16
N ASP A 10 9.64 -12.44 -0.09
CA ASP A 10 9.20 -13.69 0.52
C ASP A 10 7.70 -13.63 0.79
N MET A 11 6.96 -14.63 0.32
CA MET A 11 5.51 -14.72 0.53
C MET A 11 5.12 -15.63 1.69
N ASN A 12 6.08 -16.36 2.26
CA ASN A 12 5.90 -17.37 3.29
C ASN A 12 6.92 -17.20 4.44
N TYR A 13 7.27 -15.95 4.76
CA TYR A 13 8.22 -15.62 5.82
C TYR A 13 7.69 -16.12 7.17
N VAL A 14 8.47 -16.96 7.86
CA VAL A 14 8.06 -17.61 9.11
C VAL A 14 8.41 -16.72 10.31
N LEU A 15 7.40 -16.34 11.09
CA LEU A 15 7.57 -15.55 12.30
C LEU A 15 7.89 -16.43 13.54
N PRO A 16 8.44 -15.85 14.63
CA PRO A 16 8.78 -16.61 15.84
C PRO A 16 7.60 -17.34 16.49
N ASP A 17 6.37 -16.89 16.25
CA ASP A 17 5.13 -17.55 16.72
C ASP A 17 4.64 -18.68 15.78
N GLY A 18 5.39 -18.96 14.71
CA GLY A 18 5.07 -19.98 13.71
C GLY A 18 4.09 -19.54 12.63
N SER A 19 3.60 -18.29 12.67
CA SER A 19 2.75 -17.75 11.59
C SER A 19 3.54 -17.44 10.33
N LEU A 20 2.87 -17.45 9.17
CA LEU A 20 3.47 -17.07 7.89
C LEU A 20 3.04 -15.66 7.49
N THR A 21 3.94 -14.91 6.88
CA THR A 21 3.67 -13.55 6.43
C THR A 21 4.43 -13.21 5.14
N MET A 22 4.12 -12.06 4.55
CA MET A 22 4.89 -11.52 3.43
C MET A 22 6.02 -10.62 3.97
N ALA A 23 7.19 -10.68 3.35
CA ALA A 23 8.34 -9.85 3.67
C ALA A 23 8.98 -9.27 2.41
N PHE A 24 9.60 -8.11 2.57
CA PHE A 24 10.47 -7.51 1.58
C PHE A 24 11.82 -7.28 2.22
N GLU A 25 12.84 -7.91 1.65
CA GLU A 25 14.23 -7.72 2.01
C GLU A 25 14.99 -7.31 0.75
N LYS A 26 15.73 -6.20 0.81
CA LYS A 26 16.45 -5.65 -0.33
C LYS A 26 17.41 -6.66 -0.95
N ARG A 27 18.03 -7.50 -0.13
CA ARG A 27 18.89 -8.61 -0.61
C ARG A 27 18.16 -9.54 -1.60
N GLY A 28 16.85 -9.68 -1.46
CA GLY A 28 16.01 -10.47 -2.35
C GLY A 28 15.84 -9.87 -3.75
N ILE A 29 16.07 -8.55 -3.92
CA ILE A 29 15.97 -7.86 -5.22
C ILE A 29 17.32 -7.55 -5.89
N ASP A 30 18.45 -7.95 -5.29
CA ASP A 30 19.77 -7.94 -5.95
C ASP A 30 19.90 -9.03 -7.05
N LYS A 31 18.80 -9.72 -7.36
CA LYS A 31 18.70 -10.77 -8.38
C LYS A 31 18.30 -10.17 -9.73
N SER A 32 18.40 -10.97 -10.79
CA SER A 32 17.83 -10.56 -12.07
C SER A 32 16.31 -10.40 -11.95
N LEU A 33 15.72 -9.50 -12.74
CA LEU A 33 14.27 -9.32 -12.80
C LEU A 33 13.52 -10.64 -13.02
N GLU A 34 14.08 -11.49 -13.88
CA GLU A 34 13.51 -12.79 -14.25
C GLU A 34 13.48 -13.74 -13.05
N ASP A 35 14.55 -13.77 -12.25
CA ASP A 35 14.61 -14.57 -11.03
C ASP A 35 13.60 -14.07 -9.99
N VAL A 36 13.49 -12.75 -9.81
CA VAL A 36 12.52 -12.15 -8.89
C VAL A 36 11.09 -12.50 -9.29
N VAL A 37 10.75 -12.35 -10.57
CA VAL A 37 9.41 -12.67 -11.09
C VAL A 37 9.10 -14.15 -10.89
N LYS A 38 10.07 -15.02 -11.16
CA LYS A 38 9.92 -16.47 -10.98
C LYS A 38 9.65 -16.82 -9.52
N GLU A 39 10.44 -16.27 -8.58
CA GLU A 39 10.28 -16.54 -7.15
C GLU A 39 8.94 -16.04 -6.60
N VAL A 40 8.50 -14.85 -7.00
CA VAL A 40 7.19 -14.32 -6.59
C VAL A 40 6.06 -15.25 -7.05
N LEU A 41 6.12 -15.75 -8.29
CA LEU A 41 5.12 -16.66 -8.84
C LEU A 41 5.13 -18.05 -8.19
N GLU A 42 6.33 -18.63 -7.98
CA GLU A 42 6.47 -19.95 -7.35
C GLU A 42 5.98 -19.93 -5.89
N ASN A 43 6.13 -18.80 -5.19
CA ASN A 43 5.73 -18.65 -3.79
C ASN A 43 4.29 -18.14 -3.59
N ALA A 44 3.53 -17.92 -4.66
CA ALA A 44 2.14 -17.44 -4.59
C ALA A 44 1.11 -18.53 -4.20
N ASN A 45 1.56 -19.71 -3.78
CA ASN A 45 0.72 -20.88 -3.44
C ASN A 45 -0.23 -21.31 -4.57
N GLY A 46 0.16 -21.09 -5.84
CA GLY A 46 -0.65 -21.40 -7.01
C GLY A 46 -1.82 -20.44 -7.26
N PHE A 47 -1.93 -19.33 -6.51
CA PHE A 47 -2.94 -18.31 -6.72
C PHE A 47 -2.40 -17.15 -7.55
N ALA A 48 -3.21 -16.63 -8.47
CA ALA A 48 -2.91 -15.34 -9.09
C ALA A 48 -2.89 -14.24 -8.01
N LEU A 49 -1.80 -13.50 -7.94
CA LEU A 49 -1.66 -12.32 -7.09
C LEU A 49 -2.20 -11.10 -7.86
N PRO A 50 -2.96 -10.20 -7.23
CA PRO A 50 -3.42 -8.97 -7.88
C PRO A 50 -2.23 -8.19 -8.43
N GLY A 51 -2.22 -7.91 -9.73
CA GLY A 51 -1.16 -7.17 -10.40
C GLY A 51 0.04 -7.99 -10.89
N TRP A 52 -0.01 -9.31 -10.69
CA TRP A 52 1.00 -10.28 -11.10
C TRP A 52 0.39 -11.38 -11.98
N GLU A 53 -0.60 -11.01 -12.79
CA GLU A 53 -1.30 -11.95 -13.65
C GLU A 53 -0.35 -12.55 -14.72
N PRO A 54 -0.45 -13.86 -15.04
CA PRO A 54 0.47 -14.52 -15.98
C PRO A 54 0.56 -13.84 -17.35
N GLU A 55 -0.55 -13.31 -17.85
CA GLU A 55 -0.60 -12.62 -19.14
C GLU A 55 0.21 -11.31 -19.15
N ARG A 56 0.30 -10.65 -17.99
CA ARG A 56 1.10 -9.43 -17.79
C ARG A 56 2.58 -9.77 -17.70
N LEU A 57 2.92 -10.84 -16.98
CA LEU A 57 4.30 -11.28 -16.79
C LEU A 57 4.90 -11.87 -18.06
N ALA A 58 4.10 -12.52 -18.92
CA ALA A 58 4.54 -12.96 -20.25
C ALA A 58 5.05 -11.80 -21.13
N LYS A 59 4.66 -10.55 -20.82
CA LYS A 59 5.08 -9.33 -21.52
C LYS A 59 6.04 -8.47 -20.72
N VAL A 60 6.61 -8.97 -19.62
CA VAL A 60 7.39 -8.16 -18.69
C VAL A 60 8.58 -7.48 -19.39
N GLN A 61 9.32 -8.19 -20.24
CA GLN A 61 10.45 -7.62 -20.99
C GLN A 61 10.01 -6.51 -21.96
N GLU A 62 8.86 -6.68 -22.62
CA GLU A 62 8.27 -5.65 -23.49
C GLU A 62 7.86 -4.41 -22.69
N LEU A 63 7.24 -4.61 -21.52
CA LEU A 63 6.85 -3.52 -20.63
C LEU A 63 8.07 -2.74 -20.15
N PHE A 64 9.13 -3.41 -19.73
CA PHE A 64 10.39 -2.75 -19.34
C PHE A 64 11.00 -1.95 -20.50
N ALA A 65 10.95 -2.46 -21.72
CA ALA A 65 11.41 -1.72 -22.89
C ALA A 65 10.59 -0.44 -23.13
N ARG A 66 9.27 -0.47 -22.90
CA ARG A 66 8.39 0.71 -23.04
C ARG A 66 8.64 1.78 -21.96
N TYR A 67 9.09 1.39 -20.77
CA TYR A 67 9.39 2.31 -19.67
C TYR A 67 10.87 2.76 -19.62
N ARG A 68 11.72 2.32 -20.55
CA ARG A 68 13.16 2.61 -20.55
C ARG A 68 13.49 4.11 -20.44
N ASP A 69 12.75 4.94 -21.17
CA ASP A 69 12.97 6.39 -21.22
C ASP A 69 11.91 7.17 -20.43
N VAL A 70 11.22 6.50 -19.49
CA VAL A 70 10.21 7.10 -18.63
C VAL A 70 10.79 7.25 -17.23
N ASP A 71 11.10 8.48 -16.83
CA ASP A 71 11.54 8.82 -15.47
C ASP A 71 10.36 9.25 -14.57
N ASP A 72 10.66 9.62 -13.32
CA ASP A 72 9.66 10.10 -12.36
C ASP A 72 8.89 11.33 -12.87
N THR A 73 9.55 12.22 -13.60
CA THR A 73 8.92 13.44 -14.15
C THR A 73 7.92 13.05 -15.24
N ARG A 74 8.35 12.24 -16.20
CA ARG A 74 7.52 11.78 -17.31
C ARG A 74 6.36 10.93 -16.85
N LEU A 75 6.58 10.03 -15.88
CA LEU A 75 5.50 9.23 -15.31
C LEU A 75 4.46 10.11 -14.61
N ARG A 76 4.93 11.13 -13.87
CA ARG A 76 4.05 12.09 -13.19
C ARG A 76 3.22 12.91 -14.19
N GLU A 77 3.83 13.38 -15.27
CA GLU A 77 3.11 14.06 -16.36
C GLU A 77 2.01 13.17 -16.97
N ASN A 78 2.32 11.89 -17.21
CA ASN A 78 1.35 10.93 -17.72
C ASN A 78 0.19 10.71 -16.73
N LEU A 79 0.48 10.61 -15.44
CA LEU A 79 -0.54 10.52 -14.40
C LEU A 79 -1.42 11.78 -14.36
N PHE A 80 -0.80 12.97 -14.45
CA PHE A 80 -1.55 14.22 -14.42
C PHE A 80 -2.43 14.42 -15.64
N TYR A 81 -1.96 14.00 -16.81
CA TYR A 81 -2.80 13.92 -18.00
C TYR A 81 -4.03 13.02 -17.75
N PHE A 82 -3.82 11.81 -17.24
CA PHE A 82 -4.92 10.89 -16.93
C PHE A 82 -5.91 11.49 -15.92
N LEU A 83 -5.43 12.08 -14.82
CA LEU A 83 -6.27 12.69 -13.79
C LEU A 83 -7.10 13.85 -14.34
N ARG A 84 -6.51 14.73 -15.18
CA ARG A 84 -7.23 15.86 -15.79
C ARG A 84 -8.40 15.42 -16.67
N GLU A 85 -8.30 14.26 -17.31
CA GLU A 85 -9.37 13.73 -18.16
C GLU A 85 -10.41 12.93 -17.35
N VAL A 86 -9.99 12.11 -16.39
CA VAL A 86 -10.91 11.17 -15.69
C VAL A 86 -11.66 11.84 -14.53
N ILE A 87 -11.03 12.75 -13.79
CA ILE A 87 -11.62 13.33 -12.57
C ILE A 87 -12.89 14.13 -12.86
N PRO A 88 -12.98 14.97 -13.91
CA PRO A 88 -14.21 15.68 -14.23
C PRO A 88 -15.39 14.73 -14.49
N VAL A 89 -15.13 13.59 -15.14
CA VAL A 89 -16.15 12.57 -15.38
C VAL A 89 -16.57 11.90 -14.07
N CYS A 90 -15.62 11.60 -13.18
CA CYS A 90 -15.93 11.06 -11.86
C CYS A 90 -16.79 12.02 -11.04
N GLU A 91 -16.50 13.32 -11.08
CA GLU A 91 -17.31 14.34 -10.42
C GLU A 91 -18.74 14.42 -10.99
N GLU A 92 -18.89 14.38 -12.32
CA GLU A 92 -20.21 14.39 -13.00
C GLU A 92 -21.11 13.23 -12.54
N VAL A 93 -20.53 12.04 -12.36
CA VAL A 93 -21.28 10.84 -11.99
C VAL A 93 -21.27 10.53 -10.48
N GLY A 94 -20.69 11.41 -9.66
CA GLY A 94 -20.64 11.25 -8.20
C GLY A 94 -19.70 10.15 -7.69
N VAL A 95 -18.68 9.79 -8.46
CA VAL A 95 -17.63 8.84 -8.06
C VAL A 95 -16.44 9.58 -7.46
N LYS A 96 -15.91 9.04 -6.37
CA LYS A 96 -14.64 9.50 -5.76
C LYS A 96 -13.52 8.52 -6.09
N MET A 97 -12.49 8.97 -6.80
CA MET A 97 -11.28 8.19 -7.06
C MET A 97 -10.34 8.24 -5.85
N ALA A 98 -9.69 7.11 -5.55
CA ALA A 98 -8.80 6.99 -4.41
C ALA A 98 -7.51 6.26 -4.82
N ILE A 99 -6.53 6.99 -5.37
CA ILE A 99 -5.26 6.40 -5.83
C ILE A 99 -4.45 5.82 -4.66
N HIS A 100 -3.98 4.58 -4.79
CA HIS A 100 -3.20 3.88 -3.76
C HIS A 100 -1.71 4.24 -3.87
N PRO A 101 -0.96 4.33 -2.76
CA PRO A 101 0.48 4.52 -2.81
C PRO A 101 1.21 3.34 -3.47
N ASP A 102 2.39 3.62 -3.99
CA ASP A 102 3.29 2.57 -4.48
C ASP A 102 3.76 1.68 -3.30
N ASP A 103 3.87 0.36 -3.51
CA ASP A 103 4.26 -0.64 -2.49
C ASP A 103 5.42 -1.53 -3.03
N PRO A 104 6.69 -1.27 -2.68
CA PRO A 104 7.17 -0.21 -1.79
C PRO A 104 7.15 1.21 -2.36
N PRO A 105 7.14 2.25 -1.52
CA PRO A 105 7.00 3.64 -1.90
C PRO A 105 8.35 4.23 -2.33
N TYR A 106 9.05 3.57 -3.25
CA TYR A 106 10.29 4.06 -3.87
C TYR A 106 10.59 3.24 -5.13
N SER A 107 11.31 3.85 -6.07
CA SER A 107 11.64 3.23 -7.36
C SER A 107 12.47 1.95 -7.18
N ILE A 108 12.09 0.90 -7.91
CA ILE A 108 12.71 -0.42 -7.89
C ILE A 108 12.97 -0.89 -9.32
N PHE A 109 14.04 -1.66 -9.55
CA PHE A 109 14.41 -2.18 -10.88
C PHE A 109 14.56 -1.11 -11.97
N GLY A 110 14.90 0.13 -11.59
CA GLY A 110 14.97 1.27 -12.52
C GLY A 110 13.62 1.78 -13.01
N LEU A 111 12.49 1.27 -12.50
CA LEU A 111 11.16 1.76 -12.82
C LEU A 111 10.76 2.91 -11.89
N PRO A 112 10.24 4.03 -12.42
CA PRO A 112 9.77 5.16 -11.61
C PRO A 112 8.53 4.81 -10.79
N ARG A 113 8.41 5.40 -9.60
CA ARG A 113 7.24 5.31 -8.72
C ARG A 113 6.92 6.72 -8.21
N VAL A 114 5.69 7.19 -8.35
CA VAL A 114 5.31 8.62 -8.19
C VAL A 114 4.14 8.84 -7.23
N VAL A 115 3.78 7.83 -6.45
CA VAL A 115 2.77 7.90 -5.37
C VAL A 115 3.41 7.37 -4.09
N LYS A 116 4.52 7.97 -3.68
CA LYS A 116 5.42 7.39 -2.66
C LYS A 116 5.58 8.18 -1.36
N ASN A 117 5.36 9.49 -1.39
CA ASN A 117 5.62 10.34 -0.24
C ASN A 117 4.64 11.50 -0.16
N HIS A 118 4.75 12.30 0.89
CA HIS A 118 3.93 13.49 1.10
C HIS A 118 3.89 14.42 -0.13
N ALA A 119 5.04 14.76 -0.69
CA ALA A 119 5.14 15.70 -1.80
C ALA A 119 4.42 15.19 -3.06
N ASP A 120 4.56 13.89 -3.35
CA ASP A 120 3.87 13.25 -4.45
C ASP A 120 2.35 13.23 -4.24
N LEU A 121 1.88 12.87 -3.03
CA LEU A 121 0.45 12.88 -2.69
C LEU A 121 -0.16 14.29 -2.79
N ALA A 122 0.57 15.31 -2.33
CA ALA A 122 0.12 16.70 -2.40
C ALA A 122 -0.07 17.14 -3.86
N LEU A 123 0.94 16.90 -4.69
CA LEU A 123 0.89 17.25 -6.12
C LEU A 123 -0.24 16.52 -6.85
N ILE A 124 -0.51 15.26 -6.53
CA ILE A 124 -1.63 14.50 -7.11
C ILE A 124 -2.97 15.16 -6.74
N CYS A 125 -3.20 15.45 -5.46
CA CYS A 125 -4.42 16.12 -5.02
C CYS A 125 -4.58 17.51 -5.65
N ASP A 126 -3.49 18.24 -5.85
CA ASP A 126 -3.49 19.62 -6.38
C ASP A 126 -3.56 19.68 -7.91
N THR A 127 -3.36 18.56 -8.62
CA THR A 127 -3.40 18.51 -10.09
C THR A 127 -4.78 18.78 -10.66
N VAL A 128 -5.82 18.29 -9.97
CA VAL A 128 -7.22 18.57 -10.26
C VAL A 128 -7.92 18.85 -8.94
N ASP A 129 -8.24 20.12 -8.68
CA ASP A 129 -8.88 20.58 -7.45
C ASP A 129 -10.39 20.24 -7.44
N SER A 130 -10.69 18.95 -7.29
CA SER A 130 -12.07 18.43 -7.22
C SER A 130 -12.17 17.35 -6.14
N PRO A 131 -13.17 17.33 -5.26
CA PRO A 131 -13.34 16.28 -4.24
C PRO A 131 -13.44 14.86 -4.79
N ALA A 132 -13.60 14.67 -6.12
CA ALA A 132 -13.50 13.37 -6.76
C ALA A 132 -12.05 12.88 -6.93
N ASN A 133 -11.06 13.77 -6.87
CA ASN A 133 -9.62 13.47 -6.90
C ASN A 133 -9.08 13.30 -5.48
N GLY A 134 -9.11 12.07 -5.01
CA GLY A 134 -8.57 11.71 -3.71
C GLY A 134 -7.59 10.55 -3.75
N ILE A 135 -7.18 10.16 -2.56
CA ILE A 135 -6.19 9.13 -2.32
C ILE A 135 -6.80 8.01 -1.47
N THR A 136 -6.31 6.81 -1.72
CA THR A 136 -6.30 5.75 -0.72
C THR A 136 -4.99 5.88 0.04
N LEU A 137 -5.00 6.03 1.36
CA LEU A 137 -3.75 5.93 2.13
C LEU A 137 -3.62 4.54 2.72
N CYS A 138 -2.57 3.84 2.30
CA CYS A 138 -2.13 2.61 2.93
C CYS A 138 -1.02 2.90 3.91
N THR A 139 -1.35 2.77 5.19
CA THR A 139 -0.43 3.01 6.32
C THR A 139 0.80 2.10 6.26
N GLY A 140 0.61 0.85 5.88
CA GLY A 140 1.70 -0.08 5.66
C GLY A 140 2.58 0.35 4.49
N SER A 141 2.02 0.55 3.29
CA SER A 141 2.83 0.87 2.11
C SER A 141 3.62 2.17 2.29
N ILE A 142 3.01 3.25 2.78
CA ILE A 142 3.73 4.52 3.02
C ILE A 142 4.86 4.35 4.05
N ALA A 143 4.66 3.51 5.08
CA ALA A 143 5.64 3.26 6.13
C ALA A 143 6.87 2.44 5.70
N GLU A 144 6.80 1.76 4.55
CA GLU A 144 7.93 0.99 4.02
C GLU A 144 9.12 1.90 3.64
N ASP A 145 8.89 3.21 3.51
CA ASP A 145 9.94 4.22 3.63
C ASP A 145 9.88 4.92 5.00
N PRO A 146 10.84 4.66 5.91
CA PRO A 146 10.84 5.23 7.26
C PRO A 146 10.90 6.76 7.31
N ASP A 147 11.31 7.41 6.22
CA ASP A 147 11.33 8.88 6.11
C ASP A 147 9.91 9.48 6.00
N ASN A 148 8.90 8.67 5.67
CA ASN A 148 7.52 9.14 5.62
C ASN A 148 6.90 9.24 7.01
N ASN A 149 6.45 10.44 7.39
CA ASN A 149 5.61 10.63 8.57
C ASN A 149 4.15 10.25 8.28
N VAL A 150 3.83 8.96 8.42
CA VAL A 150 2.49 8.39 8.16
C VAL A 150 1.40 9.16 8.93
N TYR A 151 1.66 9.57 10.17
CA TYR A 151 0.67 10.24 11.02
C TYR A 151 0.32 11.64 10.50
N GLU A 152 1.32 12.43 10.09
CA GLU A 152 1.10 13.76 9.53
C GLU A 152 0.43 13.69 8.15
N ILE A 153 0.86 12.75 7.30
CA ILE A 153 0.24 12.50 6.00
C ILE A 153 -1.25 12.16 6.18
N LEU A 154 -1.58 11.21 7.07
CA LEU A 154 -2.97 10.88 7.40
C LEU A 154 -3.76 12.11 7.86
N ALA A 155 -3.23 12.85 8.84
CA ALA A 155 -3.91 14.00 9.42
C ALA A 155 -4.17 15.10 8.37
N GLU A 156 -3.19 15.42 7.54
CA GLU A 156 -3.31 16.43 6.50
C GLU A 156 -4.35 16.04 5.45
N PHE A 157 -4.21 14.88 4.80
CA PHE A 157 -5.08 14.52 3.68
C PHE A 157 -6.52 14.19 4.13
N THR A 158 -6.69 13.76 5.38
CA THR A 158 -8.01 13.67 6.01
C THR A 158 -8.64 15.06 6.18
N ARG A 159 -7.90 16.01 6.75
CA ARG A 159 -8.38 17.40 6.94
C ARG A 159 -8.67 18.11 5.61
N ARG A 160 -7.88 17.83 4.58
CA ARG A 160 -8.10 18.31 3.20
C ARG A 160 -9.31 17.66 2.52
N LYS A 161 -9.96 16.67 3.16
CA LYS A 161 -11.05 15.86 2.58
C LYS A 161 -10.67 15.17 1.27
N ARG A 162 -9.39 14.76 1.18
CA ARG A 162 -8.80 14.07 0.03
C ARG A 162 -8.58 12.58 0.29
N LEU A 163 -8.61 12.14 1.54
CA LEU A 163 -8.55 10.72 1.87
C LEU A 163 -9.95 10.10 1.77
N HIS A 164 -10.17 9.19 0.83
CA HIS A 164 -11.49 8.56 0.62
C HIS A 164 -11.54 7.10 1.06
N PHE A 165 -10.37 6.46 1.14
CA PHE A 165 -10.24 5.08 1.56
C PHE A 165 -8.94 4.89 2.33
N ALA A 166 -8.95 4.07 3.37
CA ALA A 166 -7.77 3.80 4.17
C ALA A 166 -7.52 2.30 4.28
N HIS A 167 -6.30 1.89 3.96
CA HIS A 167 -5.76 0.59 4.32
C HIS A 167 -4.95 0.75 5.61
N VAL A 168 -5.47 0.19 6.70
CA VAL A 168 -4.89 0.31 8.03
C VAL A 168 -4.29 -1.04 8.41
N ARG A 169 -3.04 -1.25 8.00
CA ARG A 169 -2.21 -2.43 8.31
C ARG A 169 -0.94 -2.00 9.03
N ASN A 170 -0.21 -2.95 9.61
CA ASN A 170 1.03 -2.68 10.31
C ASN A 170 2.18 -3.51 9.72
N ILE A 171 3.37 -2.92 9.64
CA ILE A 171 4.60 -3.61 9.23
C ILE A 171 5.60 -3.64 10.38
N LYS A 172 6.50 -4.60 10.35
CA LYS A 172 7.71 -4.57 11.16
C LYS A 172 8.91 -4.21 10.30
N LEU A 173 9.48 -3.02 10.52
CA LEU A 173 10.79 -2.65 9.99
C LEU A 173 11.85 -3.50 10.69
N ILE A 174 12.73 -4.12 9.91
CA ILE A 174 13.84 -4.95 10.39
C ILE A 174 15.10 -4.12 10.40
N LYS A 175 15.50 -3.61 9.22
CA LYS A 175 16.70 -2.82 9.01
C LYS A 175 16.54 -2.01 7.72
N ASP A 176 16.95 -0.75 7.75
CA ASP A 176 16.85 0.16 6.60
C ASP A 176 15.39 0.19 6.07
N LYS A 177 15.15 -0.39 4.88
CA LYS A 177 13.82 -0.52 4.26
C LYS A 177 13.33 -1.97 4.17
N ASP A 178 14.02 -2.90 4.85
CA ASP A 178 13.60 -4.29 4.95
C ASP A 178 12.49 -4.41 6.00
N PHE A 179 11.43 -5.15 5.68
CA PHE A 179 10.27 -5.29 6.55
C PHE A 179 9.51 -6.59 6.31
N TYR A 180 8.62 -6.92 7.25
CA TYR A 180 7.57 -7.92 7.06
C TYR A 180 6.20 -7.39 7.46
N GLU A 181 5.14 -7.93 6.88
CA GLU A 181 3.75 -7.67 7.29
C GLU A 181 3.52 -8.24 8.69
N SER A 182 3.03 -7.41 9.62
CA SER A 182 2.86 -7.79 11.03
C SER A 182 1.39 -7.90 11.40
N ALA A 183 1.11 -8.46 12.59
CA ALA A 183 -0.23 -8.33 13.18
C ALA A 183 -0.56 -6.84 13.36
N HIS A 184 -1.84 -6.48 13.22
CA HIS A 184 -2.27 -5.08 13.33
C HIS A 184 -1.84 -4.39 14.63
N PRO A 185 -1.95 -5.00 15.84
CA PRO A 185 -1.67 -4.26 17.07
C PRO A 185 -0.26 -3.68 17.14
N SER A 186 -0.14 -2.44 17.65
CA SER A 186 1.11 -1.66 17.64
C SER A 186 2.31 -2.40 18.22
N ALA A 187 2.07 -3.26 19.22
CA ALA A 187 3.11 -4.04 19.89
C ALA A 187 3.84 -5.04 18.96
N TYR A 188 3.22 -5.46 17.86
CA TYR A 188 3.80 -6.44 16.94
C TYR A 188 4.47 -5.82 15.72
N GLY A 189 4.17 -4.56 15.41
CA GLY A 189 4.72 -3.84 14.27
C GLY A 189 5.68 -2.73 14.66
N SER A 190 5.74 -1.72 13.79
CA SER A 190 6.55 -0.50 13.95
C SER A 190 5.69 0.76 13.93
N LEU A 191 4.41 0.63 13.57
CA LEU A 191 3.47 1.72 13.55
C LEU A 191 2.65 1.76 14.83
N ASP A 192 2.45 2.97 15.34
CA ASP A 192 1.51 3.26 16.42
C ASP A 192 0.10 3.36 15.83
N MET A 193 -0.63 2.26 15.90
CA MET A 193 -1.97 2.18 15.35
C MET A 193 -2.97 3.09 16.07
N TYR A 194 -2.75 3.39 17.35
CA TYR A 194 -3.60 4.35 18.06
C TYR A 194 -3.43 5.74 17.43
N ARG A 195 -2.20 6.19 17.19
CA ARG A 195 -1.92 7.47 16.52
C ARG A 195 -2.43 7.51 15.08
N ILE A 196 -2.38 6.40 14.35
CA ILE A 196 -2.99 6.30 13.01
C ILE A 196 -4.50 6.52 13.08
N MET A 197 -5.18 5.79 13.96
CA MET A 197 -6.64 5.89 14.09
C MET A 197 -7.06 7.26 14.63
N GLN A 198 -6.28 7.82 15.56
CA GLN A 198 -6.46 9.18 16.08
C GLN A 198 -6.31 10.23 14.97
N ALA A 199 -5.30 10.13 14.11
CA ALA A 199 -5.11 11.06 12.99
C ALA A 199 -6.30 11.06 12.03
N LEU A 200 -6.88 9.90 11.75
CA LEU A 200 -8.11 9.77 10.96
C LEU A 200 -9.32 10.38 11.69
N HIS A 201 -9.55 9.96 12.94
CA HIS A 201 -10.71 10.36 13.74
C HIS A 201 -10.75 11.86 14.03
N ASP A 202 -9.65 12.43 14.51
CA ASP A 202 -9.60 13.83 14.97
C ASP A 202 -9.69 14.82 13.80
N ASN A 203 -9.32 14.39 12.59
CA ASN A 203 -9.44 15.20 11.38
C ASN A 203 -10.74 14.92 10.60
N GLY A 204 -11.65 14.11 11.17
CA GLY A 204 -12.99 13.89 10.65
C GLY A 204 -13.04 13.01 9.40
N PHE A 205 -12.29 11.91 9.40
CA PHE A 205 -12.40 10.88 8.36
C PHE A 205 -13.80 10.26 8.37
N ASP A 206 -14.44 10.20 7.20
CA ASP A 206 -15.78 9.66 6.98
C ASP A 206 -15.82 8.62 5.84
N GLY A 207 -14.64 8.17 5.38
CA GLY A 207 -14.49 7.16 4.34
C GLY A 207 -14.46 5.74 4.89
N TYR A 208 -14.10 4.79 4.03
CA TYR A 208 -14.00 3.38 4.40
C TYR A 208 -12.61 3.04 4.96
N ILE A 209 -12.56 2.13 5.93
CA ILE A 209 -11.32 1.54 6.44
C ILE A 209 -11.33 0.04 6.15
N ARG A 210 -10.22 -0.49 5.67
CA ARG A 210 -9.97 -1.93 5.55
C ARG A 210 -8.69 -2.30 6.32
N PRO A 211 -8.63 -3.44 7.02
CA PRO A 211 -7.43 -3.92 7.72
C PRO A 211 -6.28 -4.30 6.76
N ASP A 212 -6.58 -4.40 5.46
CA ASP A 212 -5.68 -4.82 4.40
C ASP A 212 -5.10 -6.22 4.60
N HIS A 213 -3.78 -6.38 4.74
CA HIS A 213 -3.13 -7.69 4.92
C HIS A 213 -3.13 -8.18 6.36
N GLY A 214 -3.13 -9.50 6.53
CA GLY A 214 -2.89 -10.18 7.80
C GLY A 214 -2.05 -11.44 7.59
N ARG A 215 -1.49 -11.97 8.67
CA ARG A 215 -0.66 -13.19 8.64
C ARG A 215 -1.52 -14.43 8.41
N PHE A 216 -0.92 -15.50 7.90
CA PHE A 216 -1.53 -16.81 7.98
C PHE A 216 -1.29 -17.40 9.37
N ILE A 217 -2.41 -17.60 10.07
CA ILE A 217 -2.46 -18.19 11.41
C ILE A 217 -3.38 -19.41 11.39
N TRP A 218 -3.24 -20.28 12.39
CA TRP A 218 -4.18 -21.40 12.63
C TRP A 218 -4.33 -22.38 11.46
N GLY A 219 -3.27 -22.61 10.69
CA GLY A 219 -3.27 -23.53 9.55
C GLY A 219 -3.99 -22.99 8.32
N GLU A 220 -4.25 -21.68 8.27
CA GLU A 220 -4.82 -21.01 7.11
C GLU A 220 -3.91 -21.11 5.89
N THR A 221 -4.53 -21.21 4.72
CA THR A 221 -3.85 -21.26 3.42
C THR A 221 -4.59 -20.35 2.44
N GLY A 222 -3.98 -20.06 1.29
CA GLY A 222 -4.61 -19.31 0.22
C GLY A 222 -3.68 -18.24 -0.32
N ARG A 223 -4.26 -17.12 -0.77
CA ARG A 223 -3.52 -15.97 -1.26
C ARG A 223 -2.80 -15.26 -0.10
N PRO A 224 -1.46 -15.16 -0.11
CA PRO A 224 -0.66 -14.52 0.95
C PRO A 224 -1.21 -13.14 1.35
N GLY A 225 -1.29 -12.87 2.65
CA GLY A 225 -1.85 -11.63 3.17
C GLY A 225 -3.38 -11.53 3.18
N TYR A 226 -4.09 -12.41 2.45
CA TYR A 226 -5.55 -12.33 2.25
C TYR A 226 -6.33 -13.46 2.94
N GLY A 227 -5.74 -14.07 3.97
CA GLY A 227 -6.47 -14.94 4.89
C GLY A 227 -7.66 -14.24 5.55
N LEU A 228 -8.62 -15.01 6.07
CA LEU A 228 -9.73 -14.51 6.86
C LEU A 228 -9.29 -14.14 8.28
N TYR A 229 -8.48 -14.97 8.94
CA TYR A 229 -8.35 -14.94 10.39
C TYR A 229 -7.66 -13.69 10.94
N ASP A 230 -6.39 -13.46 10.62
CA ASP A 230 -5.63 -12.32 11.18
C ASP A 230 -6.17 -10.98 10.64
N ARG A 231 -6.79 -10.98 9.46
CA ARG A 231 -7.53 -9.82 8.93
C ARG A 231 -8.77 -9.51 9.75
N ALA A 232 -9.55 -10.51 10.15
CA ALA A 232 -10.72 -10.32 11.01
C ALA A 232 -10.31 -9.83 12.42
N LEU A 233 -9.23 -10.39 12.97
CA LEU A 233 -8.63 -9.90 14.23
C LEU A 233 -8.25 -8.41 14.08
N GLY A 234 -7.59 -8.06 12.98
CA GLY A 234 -7.27 -6.68 12.61
C GLY A 234 -8.49 -5.76 12.59
N VAL A 235 -9.58 -6.14 11.93
CA VAL A 235 -10.83 -5.35 11.93
C VAL A 235 -11.28 -5.04 13.35
N THR A 236 -11.41 -6.07 14.19
CA THR A 236 -11.95 -5.91 15.55
C THR A 236 -11.05 -5.04 16.43
N TYR A 237 -9.73 -5.15 16.26
CA TYR A 237 -8.76 -4.29 16.93
C TYR A 237 -8.93 -2.82 16.52
N LEU A 238 -9.05 -2.54 15.22
CA LEU A 238 -9.24 -1.18 14.69
C LEU A 238 -10.57 -0.57 15.13
N MET A 239 -11.64 -1.37 15.16
CA MET A 239 -12.94 -0.93 15.69
C MET A 239 -12.84 -0.57 17.18
N GLY A 240 -12.10 -1.36 17.98
CA GLY A 240 -11.86 -1.06 19.38
C GLY A 240 -11.09 0.25 19.60
N LEU A 241 -10.07 0.52 18.77
CA LEU A 241 -9.36 1.81 18.80
C LEU A 241 -10.30 2.97 18.45
N TRP A 242 -11.14 2.82 17.42
CA TRP A 242 -12.09 3.85 17.02
C TRP A 242 -13.13 4.12 18.12
N GLU A 243 -13.71 3.08 18.72
CA GLU A 243 -14.67 3.22 19.82
C GLU A 243 -14.04 3.94 21.03
N ALA A 244 -12.78 3.61 21.36
CA ALA A 244 -12.06 4.27 22.44
C ALA A 244 -11.85 5.77 22.17
N LEU A 245 -11.54 6.15 20.93
CA LEU A 245 -11.37 7.55 20.52
C LEU A 245 -12.69 8.33 20.60
N GLU A 246 -13.81 7.74 20.18
CA GLU A 246 -15.14 8.36 20.29
C GLU A 246 -15.53 8.62 21.75
N LYS A 247 -15.18 7.71 22.68
CA LYS A 247 -15.50 7.84 24.12
C LYS A 247 -14.58 8.78 24.90
N GLN A 248 -13.48 9.22 24.30
CA GLN A 248 -12.55 10.18 24.92
C GLN A 248 -12.94 11.65 24.66
N LYS A 249 -13.92 11.89 23.78
CA LYS A 249 -14.55 13.21 23.56
C LYS A 249 -15.61 13.48 24.63
#